data_AF-A0A4Q6AZY3-F1
#
_entry.id   AF-A0A4Q6AZY3-F1
#
_cell.length_a   1.000
_cell.length_b   1.000
_cell.length_c   1.000
_cell.angle_alpha   90.00
_cell.angle_beta   90.00
_cell.angle_gamma   90.00
#
_symmetry.space_group_name_H-M   'P 1'
#
loop_
_entity.id
_entity.type
_entity.pdbx_description
1 polymer ?
#
loop_
_entity_poly.entity_id
_entity_poly.type
_entity_poly.pdbx_seq_one_letter_code
_entity_poly.pdbx_strand_id
1 'polypeptide(L)'
;MKKLDWYILRKFFSTFVFCMLAFTVIAVAVDSSEKTDDFVKTGLSTFEIIRQYYVGFVPFIWGMLFPLFVFIAVIFFTSKMALR
;
A
#
# COMPACT_ATOMS: atom_id res chain seq x y z
N MET A 1 17.55 -8.07 21.50
CA MET A 1 17.19 -8.75 20.23
C MET A 1 18.46 -9.33 19.62
N LYS A 2 18.43 -10.56 19.11
CA LYS A 2 19.62 -11.17 18.48
C LYS A 2 19.87 -10.49 17.14
N LYS A 3 21.12 -10.45 16.67
CA LYS A 3 21.49 -9.80 15.39
C LYS A 3 20.69 -10.36 14.19
N LEU A 4 20.36 -11.66 14.24
CA LEU A 4 19.56 -12.34 13.22
C LEU A 4 18.10 -11.86 13.20
N ASP A 5 17.47 -11.71 14.38
CA ASP A 5 16.08 -11.22 14.48
C ASP A 5 15.94 -9.82 13.87
N TRP A 6 16.89 -8.94 14.17
CA TRP A 6 16.93 -7.59 13.62
C TRP A 6 17.09 -7.59 12.10
N TYR A 7 17.92 -8.48 11.57
CA TYR A 7 18.13 -8.63 10.13
C TYR A 7 16.87 -9.10 9.41
N ILE A 8 16.18 -10.10 9.97
CA ILE A 8 14.91 -10.64 9.45
C ILE A 8 13.84 -9.56 9.46
N LEU A 9 13.65 -8.86 10.59
CA LEU A 9 12.66 -7.78 10.71
C LEU A 9 12.91 -6.65 9.73
N ARG A 10 14.16 -6.21 9.57
CA ARG A 10 14.50 -5.13 8.63
C ARG A 10 14.17 -5.50 7.18
N LYS A 11 14.41 -6.76 6.79
CA LYS A 11 14.04 -7.27 5.47
C LYS A 11 12.53 -7.37 5.30
N PHE A 12 11.83 -7.92 6.29
CA PHE A 12 10.37 -8.02 6.28
C PHE A 12 9.72 -6.63 6.12
N PHE A 13 10.11 -5.65 6.94
CA PHE A 13 9.56 -4.30 6.86
C PHE A 13 9.84 -3.62 5.51
N SER A 14 11.04 -3.84 4.94
CA SER A 14 11.34 -3.32 3.60
C SER A 14 10.42 -3.91 2.53
N THR A 15 10.17 -5.22 2.57
CA THR A 15 9.25 -5.89 1.64
C THR A 15 7.81 -5.45 1.87
N PHE A 16 7.39 -5.34 3.13
CA PHE A 16 6.05 -4.92 3.52
C PHE A 16 5.72 -3.51 3.02
N VAL A 17 6.62 -2.53 3.24
CA VAL A 17 6.44 -1.16 2.75
C VAL A 17 6.42 -1.12 1.22
N PHE A 18 7.26 -1.91 0.55
CA PHE A 18 7.26 -2.00 -0.91
C PHE A 18 5.91 -2.49 -1.45
N CYS A 19 5.37 -3.59 -0.89
CA CYS A 19 4.07 -4.11 -1.27
C CYS A 19 2.96 -3.09 -0.98
N MET A 20 2.97 -2.47 0.20
CA MET A 20 1.98 -1.45 0.59
C MET A 20 1.94 -0.29 -0.41
N LEU A 21 3.10 0.27 -0.79
CA LEU A 21 3.16 1.36 -1.77
C LEU A 21 2.67 0.92 -3.15
N ALA A 22 3.08 -0.25 -3.63
CA ALA A 22 2.65 -0.78 -4.92
C ALA A 22 1.12 -0.95 -5.00
N PHE A 23 0.52 -1.55 -3.96
CA PHE A 23 -0.93 -1.70 -3.88
C PHE A 23 -1.67 -0.37 -3.71
N THR A 24 -1.06 0.61 -3.03
CA THR A 24 -1.64 1.96 -2.91
C THR A 24 -1.77 2.62 -4.28
N VAL A 25 -0.73 2.52 -5.12
CA VAL A 25 -0.77 3.07 -6.49
C VAL A 25 -1.88 2.40 -7.31
N ILE A 26 -2.00 1.08 -7.22
CA ILE A 26 -3.07 0.34 -7.91
C ILE A 26 -4.45 0.77 -7.42
N ALA A 27 -4.65 0.84 -6.09
CA ALA A 27 -5.93 1.23 -5.50
C ALA A 27 -6.33 2.66 -5.89
N VAL A 28 -5.39 3.60 -5.90
CA VAL A 28 -5.61 4.99 -6.33
C VAL A 28 -5.95 5.05 -7.81
N ALA A 29 -5.25 4.29 -8.66
CA ALA A 29 -5.53 4.26 -10.09
C ALA A 29 -6.93 3.71 -10.40
N VAL A 30 -7.34 2.64 -9.70
CA VAL A 30 -8.68 2.06 -9.84
C VAL A 30 -9.76 3.02 -9.35
N ASP A 31 -9.60 3.58 -8.15
CA ASP A 31 -10.59 4.50 -7.57
C ASP A 31 -10.73 5.78 -8.40
N SER A 32 -9.61 6.32 -8.89
CA SER A 32 -9.61 7.45 -9.83
C SER A 32 -10.34 7.09 -11.12
N SER A 33 -10.12 5.89 -11.67
CA SER A 33 -10.77 5.45 -12.91
C SER A 33 -12.28 5.27 -12.74
N GLU A 34 -12.74 4.74 -11.60
CA GLU A 34 -14.18 4.55 -11.33
C GLU A 34 -14.91 5.87 -11.13
N LYS A 35 -14.27 6.84 -10.46
CA LYS A 35 -14.89 8.12 -10.09
C LYS A 35 -14.53 9.27 -11.04
N THR A 36 -13.86 9.00 -12.16
CA THR A 36 -13.43 10.03 -13.12
C THR A 36 -14.60 10.92 -13.57
N ASP A 37 -15.77 10.34 -13.90
CA ASP A 37 -16.95 11.10 -14.33
C ASP A 37 -17.54 11.97 -13.21
N ASP A 38 -17.47 11.54 -11.95
CA ASP A 38 -17.98 12.28 -10.80
C ASP A 38 -17.03 13.39 -10.34
N PHE A 39 -15.71 13.18 -10.49
CA PHE A 39 -14.71 14.21 -10.24
C PHE A 39 -14.77 15.35 -11.27
N VAL A 40 -15.08 15.05 -12.54
CA VAL A 40 -15.25 16.06 -13.58
C VAL A 40 -16.52 16.90 -13.35
N LYS A 41 -17.60 16.30 -12.85
CA LYS A 41 -18.86 17.01 -12.56
C LYS A 41 -18.82 17.92 -11.34
N THR A 42 -17.96 17.63 -10.37
CA THR A 42 -17.87 18.38 -9.10
C THR A 42 -17.00 19.63 -9.19
N GLY A 43 -16.20 19.80 -10.25
CA GLY A 43 -15.40 21.01 -10.49
C GLY A 43 -14.30 21.27 -9.44
N LEU A 44 -14.00 20.29 -8.59
CA LEU A 44 -13.00 20.40 -7.54
C LEU A 44 -11.58 20.39 -8.13
N SER A 45 -10.68 21.16 -7.54
CA SER A 45 -9.28 21.12 -7.97
C SER A 45 -8.66 19.75 -7.64
N THR A 46 -7.74 19.29 -8.49
CA THR A 46 -7.01 18.01 -8.28
C THR A 46 -6.34 17.96 -6.90
N PHE A 47 -5.92 19.11 -6.37
CA PHE A 47 -5.29 19.22 -5.07
C PHE A 47 -6.27 19.03 -3.90
N GLU A 48 -7.50 19.51 -4.02
CA GLU A 48 -8.56 19.30 -3.02
C GLU A 48 -9.00 17.84 -2.98
N ILE A 49 -9.10 17.18 -4.15
CA ILE A 49 -9.43 15.75 -4.23
C ILE A 49 -8.35 14.91 -3.53
N ILE A 50 -7.07 15.19 -3.79
CA ILE A 50 -5.97 14.48 -3.11
C ILE A 50 -6.02 14.72 -1.59
N ARG A 51 -6.22 15.96 -1.15
CA ARG A 51 -6.12 16.30 0.27
C ARG A 51 -7.34 15.89 1.09
N GLN A 52 -8.56 16.05 0.57
CA GLN A 52 -9.78 15.78 1.33
C GLN A 52 -10.23 14.33 1.21
N TYR A 53 -10.05 13.71 0.04
CA TYR A 53 -10.52 12.36 -0.20
C TYR A 53 -9.41 11.32 0.00
N TYR A 54 -8.27 11.46 -0.68
CA TYR A 54 -7.23 10.43 -0.65
C TYR A 54 -6.52 10.28 0.72
N VAL A 55 -6.44 11.35 1.52
CA VAL A 55 -5.89 11.29 2.88
C VAL A 55 -6.69 10.38 3.81
N GLY A 56 -8.02 10.32 3.66
CA GLY A 56 -8.88 9.40 4.42
C GLY A 56 -8.99 8.01 3.77
N PHE A 57 -9.00 7.98 2.44
CA PHE A 57 -9.12 6.74 1.67
C PHE A 57 -7.91 5.82 1.82
N VAL A 58 -6.68 6.35 1.78
CA VAL A 58 -5.46 5.53 1.83
C VAL A 58 -5.34 4.73 3.15
N PRO A 59 -5.50 5.32 4.35
CA PRO A 59 -5.51 4.57 5.61
C PRO A 59 -6.63 3.53 5.70
N PHE A 60 -7.82 3.83 5.15
CA PHE A 60 -8.93 2.88 5.11
C PHE A 60 -8.61 1.66 4.26
N ILE A 61 -8.09 1.88 3.05
CA ILE A 61 -7.62 0.80 2.16
C ILE A 61 -6.49 0.01 2.81
N TRP A 62 -5.56 0.69 3.48
CA TRP A 62 -4.48 0.01 4.21
C TRP A 62 -4.99 -0.87 5.33
N GLY A 63 -5.98 -0.42 6.10
CA GLY A 63 -6.62 -1.22 7.14
C GLY A 63 -7.32 -2.46 6.57
N MET A 64 -8.02 -2.30 5.45
CA MET A 64 -8.73 -3.40 4.79
C MET A 64 -7.78 -4.43 4.16
N LEU A 65 -6.70 -3.98 3.53
CA LEU A 65 -5.72 -4.83 2.84
C LEU A 65 -4.56 -5.27 3.73
N PHE A 66 -4.53 -4.86 5.00
CA PHE A 66 -3.45 -5.19 5.95
C PHE A 66 -3.13 -6.69 6.01
N PRO A 67 -4.12 -7.61 6.13
CA PRO A 67 -3.84 -9.05 6.17
C PRO A 67 -3.15 -9.55 4.90
N LEU A 68 -3.55 -9.00 3.75
CA LEU A 68 -3.00 -9.35 2.43
C LEU A 68 -1.57 -8.82 2.28
N PHE A 69 -1.29 -7.59 2.73
CA PHE A 69 0.06 -7.03 2.73
C PHE A 69 1.01 -7.85 3.61
N VAL A 70 0.56 -8.23 4.81
CA VAL A 70 1.36 -9.09 5.71
C VAL A 70 1.61 -10.45 5.06
N PHE A 71 0.58 -11.07 4.48
CA PHE A 71 0.69 -12.38 3.83
C PHE A 71 1.72 -12.37 2.68
N ILE A 72 1.60 -11.43 1.75
CA ILE A 72 2.53 -11.30 0.61
C ILE A 72 3.94 -10.96 1.10
N ALA A 73 4.07 -10.07 2.09
CA ALA A 73 5.36 -9.70 2.64
C ALA A 73 6.07 -10.90 3.27
N VAL A 74 5.35 -11.76 4.00
CA VAL A 74 5.92 -13.00 4.57
C VAL A 74 6.38 -13.96 3.48
N ILE A 75 5.54 -14.24 2.47
CA ILE A 75 5.89 -15.17 1.38
C ILE A 75 7.11 -14.68 0.60
N PHE A 76 7.13 -13.40 0.23
CA PHE A 76 8.23 -12.83 -0.55
C PHE A 76 9.52 -12.75 0.27
N PHE A 77 9.41 -12.40 1.55
CA PHE A 77 10.54 -12.36 2.46
C PHE A 77 11.17 -13.74 2.65
N THR A 78 10.36 -14.77 2.90
CA THR A 78 10.85 -16.13 3.11
C THR A 78 11.41 -16.74 1.84
N SER A 79 10.77 -16.54 0.67
CA SER A 79 11.29 -17.03 -0.61
C SER A 79 12.65 -16.42 -0.94
N LYS A 80 12.85 -15.11 -0.70
CA LYS A 80 14.15 -14.45 -0.91
C LYS A 80 15.25 -14.94 0.04
N MET A 81 14.90 -15.45 1.21
CA MET A 81 15.87 -16.05 2.13
C MET A 81 16.18 -17.50 1.78
N ALA A 82 15.21 -18.25 1.25
CA ALA A 82 15.40 -19.64 0.86
C ALA A 82 16.15 -19.80 -0.46
N LEU A 83 16.00 -18.84 -1.39
CA LEU A 83 16.66 -18.87 -2.70
C LEU A 83 18.18 -18.53 -2.64
N ARG A 84 18.73 -18.23 -1.46
CA ARG A 84 20.09 -17.73 -1.29
C ARG A 84 20.83 -18.50 -0.21
#